data_AF-A0A1E7IGU4-F1
#
_entry.id   AF-A0A1E7IGU4-F1
#
_cell.length_a   1.000
_cell.length_b   1.000
_cell.length_c   1.000
_cell.angle_alpha   90.00
_cell.angle_beta   90.00
_cell.angle_gamma   90.00
#
_symmetry.space_group_name_H-M   'P 1'
#
loop_
_entity.id
_entity.type
_entity.pdbx_description
1 polymer ?
#
loop_
_entity_poly.entity_id
_entity_poly.type
_entity_poly.pdbx_seq_one_letter_code
_entity_poly.pdbx_strand_id
1 'polypeptide(L)'
;MKNFVKSDPVFFRLIKQSMAAILLVVVMFSALFPAPLLDPADVSRVPNPSRAAWFLIWTQEVVSYTKYAIYPIIFLGILFCALPWLPNVSPSEQAQWFPADQKPINWLTVLTFLAIIGLTAVAFYFRGENWSFGWFF
;
A
#
# COMPACT_ATOMS: atom_id res chain seq x y z
N MET A 1 -12.83 -20.13 -27.83
CA MET A 1 -13.78 -19.56 -26.85
C MET A 1 -14.34 -20.65 -25.92
N LYS A 2 -13.48 -21.36 -25.15
CA LYS A 2 -13.89 -22.59 -24.42
C LYS A 2 -13.51 -22.62 -22.93
N ASN A 3 -13.18 -21.49 -22.32
CA ASN A 3 -12.77 -21.41 -20.91
C ASN A 3 -13.62 -20.41 -20.12
N PHE A 4 -14.95 -20.52 -20.17
CA PHE A 4 -15.81 -19.78 -19.26
C PHE A 4 -16.18 -20.69 -18.10
N VAL A 5 -15.78 -20.30 -16.88
CA VAL A 5 -16.29 -20.91 -15.65
C VAL A 5 -17.76 -20.56 -15.57
N LYS A 6 -18.64 -21.57 -15.54
CA LYS A 6 -20.10 -21.34 -15.40
C LYS A 6 -20.36 -20.58 -14.11
N SER A 7 -21.18 -19.53 -14.19
CA SER A 7 -21.61 -18.75 -13.03
C SER A 7 -22.34 -19.68 -12.05
N ASP A 8 -21.69 -20.02 -10.94
CA ASP A 8 -22.31 -20.81 -9.88
C ASP A 8 -23.13 -19.86 -8.97
N PRO A 9 -24.45 -20.06 -8.83
CA PRO A 9 -25.31 -19.17 -8.05
C PRO A 9 -24.96 -19.15 -6.56
N VAL A 10 -24.37 -20.22 -6.02
CA VAL A 10 -23.88 -20.28 -4.64
C VAL A 10 -22.62 -19.43 -4.51
N PHE A 11 -21.66 -19.58 -5.41
CA PHE A 11 -20.43 -18.78 -5.41
C PHE A 11 -20.72 -17.28 -5.53
N PHE A 12 -21.62 -16.90 -6.43
CA PHE A 12 -22.01 -15.49 -6.59
C PHE A 12 -22.74 -14.93 -5.38
N ARG A 13 -23.52 -15.77 -4.67
CA ARG A 13 -24.17 -15.37 -3.40
C ARG A 13 -23.14 -15.12 -2.31
N LEU A 14 -22.14 -15.98 -2.18
CA LEU A 14 -21.05 -15.82 -1.22
C LEU A 14 -20.26 -14.53 -1.47
N ILE A 15 -19.93 -14.22 -2.73
CA ILE A 15 -19.25 -12.96 -3.10
C ILE A 15 -20.09 -11.74 -2.71
N LYS A 16 -21.41 -11.76 -3.00
CA LYS A 16 -22.28 -10.63 -2.62
C LYS A 16 -22.39 -10.46 -1.12
N GLN A 17 -22.49 -11.57 -0.37
CA GLN A 17 -22.54 -11.55 1.08
C GLN A 17 -21.23 -11.04 1.68
N SER A 18 -20.07 -11.48 1.17
CA SER A 18 -18.77 -10.99 1.63
C SER A 18 -18.58 -9.51 1.31
N MET A 19 -18.97 -9.06 0.11
CA MET A 19 -18.94 -7.66 -0.27
C MET A 19 -19.84 -6.81 0.64
N ALA A 20 -21.07 -7.25 0.89
CA ALA A 20 -22.00 -6.55 1.79
C ALA A 20 -21.47 -6.51 3.23
N ALA A 21 -20.88 -7.60 3.72
CA ALA A 21 -20.26 -7.65 5.04
C ALA A 21 -19.08 -6.68 5.17
N ILE A 22 -18.18 -6.65 4.18
CA ILE A 22 -17.04 -5.71 4.17
C ILE A 22 -17.55 -4.27 4.13
N LEU A 23 -18.52 -3.97 3.28
CA LEU A 23 -19.10 -2.63 3.19
C LEU A 23 -19.74 -2.21 4.51
N LEU A 24 -20.50 -3.10 5.15
CA LEU A 24 -21.11 -2.86 6.45
C LEU A 24 -20.05 -2.61 7.52
N VAL A 25 -18.96 -3.40 7.54
CA VAL A 25 -17.83 -3.19 8.46
C VAL A 25 -17.17 -1.82 8.24
N VAL A 26 -16.92 -1.43 6.99
CA VAL A 26 -16.31 -0.13 6.67
C VAL A 26 -17.22 1.03 7.08
N VAL A 27 -18.53 0.93 6.83
CA VAL A 27 -19.50 1.96 7.22
C VAL A 27 -19.60 2.06 8.74
N MET A 28 -19.70 0.95 9.45
CA MET A 28 -19.70 0.95 10.91
C MET A 28 -18.41 1.54 11.47
N PHE A 29 -17.26 1.16 10.91
CA PHE A 29 -15.97 1.73 11.33
C PHE A 29 -15.93 3.25 11.11
N SER A 30 -16.37 3.75 9.96
CA SER A 30 -16.41 5.19 9.70
C SER A 30 -17.41 5.95 10.58
N ALA A 31 -18.48 5.30 11.04
CA ALA A 31 -19.46 5.91 11.94
C ALA A 31 -18.96 5.96 13.39
N LEU A 32 -18.14 4.99 13.81
CA LEU A 32 -17.63 4.88 15.17
C LEU A 32 -16.31 5.63 15.37
N PHE A 33 -15.47 5.71 14.35
CA PHE A 33 -14.14 6.32 14.43
C PHE A 33 -14.10 7.58 13.55
N PRO A 34 -14.03 8.78 14.15
CA PRO A 34 -13.92 10.01 13.37
C PRO A 34 -12.62 10.02 12.58
N ALA A 35 -12.67 10.62 11.40
CA ALA A 35 -11.48 10.77 10.57
C ALA A 35 -10.44 11.63 11.32
N PRO A 36 -9.16 11.21 11.36
CA PRO A 36 -8.09 11.96 12.01
C PRO A 36 -7.65 13.14 11.12
N LEU A 37 -8.56 14.10 10.92
CA LEU A 37 -8.33 15.30 10.12
C LEU A 37 -7.75 16.41 11.00
N LEU A 38 -6.92 17.25 10.39
CA LEU A 38 -6.45 18.50 10.99
C LEU A 38 -7.55 19.56 10.92
N ASP A 39 -7.31 20.69 11.59
CA ASP A 39 -8.12 21.89 11.48
C ASP A 39 -8.25 22.36 10.01
N PRO A 40 -9.31 23.14 9.70
CA PRO A 40 -9.47 23.73 8.37
C PRO A 40 -8.20 24.42 7.88
N ALA A 41 -7.88 24.24 6.60
CA ALA A 41 -6.65 24.75 6.02
C ALA A 41 -6.55 26.28 6.13
N ASP A 42 -5.44 26.75 6.67
CA ASP A 42 -5.08 28.16 6.76
C ASP A 42 -3.87 28.44 5.85
N VAL A 43 -4.04 29.35 4.88
CA VAL A 43 -2.98 29.71 3.91
C VAL A 43 -1.81 30.42 4.59
N SER A 44 -2.06 31.08 5.73
CA SER A 44 -1.03 31.81 6.48
C SER A 44 -0.15 30.91 7.37
N ARG A 45 -0.56 29.65 7.61
CA ARG A 45 0.12 28.75 8.55
C ARG A 45 0.22 27.33 7.98
N VAL A 46 1.45 26.89 7.73
CA VAL A 46 1.74 25.49 7.36
C VAL A 46 1.94 24.65 8.62
N PRO A 47 1.27 23.50 8.78
CA PRO A 47 1.49 22.61 9.91
C PRO A 47 2.90 22.01 9.89
N ASN A 48 3.50 21.85 11.07
CA ASN A 48 4.82 21.24 11.24
C ASN A 48 4.77 20.19 12.36
N PRO A 49 5.02 18.90 12.08
CA PRO A 49 5.29 18.32 10.77
C PRO A 49 4.05 18.25 9.87
N SER A 50 4.23 18.57 8.59
CA SER A 50 3.23 18.26 7.55
C SER A 50 3.42 16.82 7.09
N ARG A 51 2.52 15.92 7.53
CA ARG A 51 2.55 14.50 7.17
C ARG A 51 1.59 14.23 6.01
N ALA A 52 2.05 13.45 5.03
CA ALA A 52 1.20 12.91 3.98
C ALA A 52 0.18 11.91 4.55
N ALA A 53 -0.79 11.53 3.73
CA ALA A 53 -1.72 10.46 4.07
C ALA A 53 -0.97 9.19 4.48
N TRP A 54 -1.54 8.41 5.40
CA TRP A 54 -0.87 7.26 6.04
C TRP A 54 -0.31 6.23 5.04
N PHE A 55 -0.95 6.04 3.89
CA PHE A 55 -0.52 5.11 2.83
C PHE A 55 0.58 5.68 1.91
N LEU A 56 0.87 6.99 1.99
CA LEU A 56 1.93 7.67 1.24
C LEU A 56 3.09 8.15 2.14
N ILE A 57 2.95 8.05 3.46
CA ILE A 57 3.96 8.62 4.37
C ILE A 57 5.35 7.95 4.20
N TRP A 58 5.40 6.68 3.80
CA TRP A 58 6.66 5.99 3.52
C TRP A 58 7.39 6.59 2.30
N THR A 59 6.67 7.08 1.28
CA THR A 59 7.32 7.75 0.14
C THR A 59 7.85 9.10 0.57
N GLN A 60 7.10 9.83 1.40
CA GLN A 60 7.54 11.08 2.02
C GLN A 60 8.84 10.87 2.80
N GLU A 61 8.93 9.80 3.58
CA GLU A 61 10.15 9.45 4.33
C GLU A 61 11.34 9.25 3.39
N VAL A 62 11.17 8.53 2.29
CA VAL A 62 12.26 8.30 1.31
C VAL A 62 12.71 9.61 0.64
N VAL A 63 11.77 10.45 0.20
CA VAL A 63 12.11 11.72 -0.47
C VAL A 63 12.61 12.80 0.50
N SER A 64 12.40 12.63 1.81
CA SER A 64 12.91 13.56 2.84
C SER A 64 14.44 13.64 2.85
N TYR A 65 15.12 12.54 2.50
CA TYR A 65 16.59 12.49 2.43
C TYR A 65 17.13 13.20 1.18
N THR A 66 16.47 13.00 0.04
CA THR A 66 16.81 13.67 -1.22
C THR A 66 15.67 13.56 -2.22
N LYS A 67 15.42 14.63 -2.98
CA LYS A 67 14.41 14.64 -4.05
C LYS A 67 14.62 13.54 -5.09
N TYR A 68 15.86 13.10 -5.29
CA TYR A 68 16.20 12.07 -6.27
C TYR A 68 15.81 10.65 -5.83
N ALA A 69 15.47 10.45 -4.55
CA ALA A 69 15.03 9.16 -4.03
C ALA A 69 13.64 8.74 -4.54
N ILE A 70 12.95 9.61 -5.30
CA ILE A 70 11.73 9.27 -6.01
C ILE A 70 11.96 8.31 -7.19
N TYR A 71 13.12 8.39 -7.86
CA TYR A 71 13.42 7.55 -9.03
C TYR A 71 13.41 6.04 -8.74
N PRO A 72 14.02 5.52 -7.65
CA PRO A 72 13.91 4.10 -7.34
C PRO A 72 12.47 3.67 -7.02
N ILE A 73 11.65 4.54 -6.42
CA ILE A 73 10.22 4.26 -6.17
C ILE A 73 9.48 4.10 -7.50
N ILE A 74 9.67 5.05 -8.43
CA ILE A 74 9.05 5.02 -9.76
C ILE A 74 9.52 3.78 -10.51
N PHE A 75 10.83 3.50 -10.51
CA PHE A 75 11.41 2.33 -11.15
C PHE A 75 10.78 1.03 -10.61
N LEU A 76 10.65 0.91 -9.28
CA LEU A 76 10.04 -0.25 -8.65
C LEU A 76 8.56 -0.40 -9.04
N GLY A 77 7.80 0.71 -9.07
CA GLY A 77 6.42 0.69 -9.55
C GLY A 77 6.31 0.25 -11.01
N ILE A 78 7.16 0.78 -11.89
CA ILE A 78 7.24 0.36 -13.30
C ILE A 78 7.61 -1.12 -13.40
N LEU A 79 8.58 -1.59 -12.61
CA LEU A 79 8.98 -2.99 -12.57
C LEU A 79 7.81 -3.91 -12.21
N PHE A 80 7.06 -3.60 -11.14
CA PHE A 80 5.88 -4.37 -10.74
C PHE A 80 4.78 -4.35 -11.80
N CYS A 81 4.52 -3.19 -12.41
CA CYS A 81 3.59 -3.10 -13.53
C CYS A 81 4.08 -3.95 -14.71
N ALA A 82 5.39 -3.92 -15.01
CA ALA A 82 5.99 -4.60 -16.15
C ALA A 82 6.14 -6.12 -15.98
N LEU A 83 5.98 -6.67 -14.76
CA LEU A 83 6.20 -8.09 -14.45
C LEU A 83 5.58 -9.07 -15.45
N PRO A 84 4.32 -8.90 -15.93
CA PRO A 84 3.70 -9.83 -16.88
C PRO A 84 4.40 -9.89 -18.25
N TRP A 85 5.17 -8.87 -18.60
CA TRP A 85 5.85 -8.73 -19.89
C TRP A 85 7.36 -9.02 -19.81
N LEU A 86 7.89 -9.28 -18.61
CA LEU A 86 9.32 -9.55 -18.46
C LEU A 86 9.68 -10.96 -18.94
N PRO A 87 10.83 -11.13 -19.61
CA PRO A 87 11.32 -12.44 -19.99
C PRO A 87 11.59 -13.28 -18.73
N ASN A 88 11.32 -14.59 -18.80
CA ASN A 88 11.46 -15.56 -17.70
C ASN A 88 10.50 -15.39 -16.51
N VAL A 89 9.45 -14.57 -16.62
CA VAL A 89 8.33 -14.60 -15.68
C VAL A 89 7.27 -15.54 -16.23
N SER A 90 7.25 -16.79 -15.75
CA SER A 90 6.23 -17.74 -16.14
C SER A 90 4.88 -17.34 -15.53
N PRO A 91 3.79 -17.30 -16.32
CA PRO A 91 2.44 -17.20 -15.76
C PRO A 91 2.23 -18.34 -14.78
N SER A 92 1.74 -18.02 -13.58
CA SER A 92 1.39 -19.08 -12.64
C SER A 92 0.16 -19.82 -13.17
N GLU A 93 0.31 -21.12 -13.45
CA GLU A 93 -0.78 -21.96 -13.97
C GLU A 93 -1.89 -22.17 -12.92
N GLN A 94 -1.61 -21.87 -11.65
CA GLN A 94 -2.50 -22.08 -10.53
C GLN A 94 -2.49 -20.86 -9.60
N ALA A 95 -3.66 -20.49 -9.06
CA ALA A 95 -3.77 -19.40 -8.09
C ALA A 95 -3.20 -19.84 -6.72
N GLN A 96 -1.87 -19.87 -6.61
CA GLN A 96 -1.14 -20.23 -5.40
C GLN A 96 -0.44 -19.00 -4.82
N TRP A 97 -0.53 -18.84 -3.50
CA TRP A 97 0.26 -17.85 -2.78
C TRP A 97 1.72 -18.31 -2.72
N PHE A 98 2.65 -17.43 -3.12
CA PHE A 98 4.09 -17.67 -3.11
C PHE A 98 4.53 -18.95 -3.86
N PRO A 99 4.29 -19.03 -5.18
CA PRO A 99 4.69 -20.20 -5.96
C PRO A 99 6.21 -20.37 -5.93
N ALA A 100 6.67 -21.61 -5.79
CA ALA A 100 8.10 -21.93 -5.67
C ALA A 100 8.91 -21.56 -6.93
N ASP A 101 8.23 -21.44 -8.08
CA ASP A 101 8.84 -21.10 -9.37
C ASP A 101 9.13 -19.60 -9.50
N GLN A 102 8.56 -18.75 -8.62
CA GLN A 102 8.71 -17.29 -8.66
C GLN A 102 9.38 -16.75 -7.39
N LYS A 103 10.22 -17.55 -6.74
CA LYS A 103 11.01 -17.15 -5.54
C LYS A 103 11.61 -15.74 -5.61
N PRO A 104 12.29 -15.30 -6.68
CA PRO A 104 12.89 -13.96 -6.71
C PRO A 104 11.83 -12.85 -6.64
N ILE A 105 10.70 -13.01 -7.34
CA ILE A 105 9.58 -12.04 -7.34
C ILE A 105 8.90 -12.05 -5.97
N ASN A 106 8.68 -13.22 -5.39
CA ASN A 106 8.12 -13.37 -4.05
C ASN A 106 8.97 -12.64 -3.01
N TRP A 107 10.29 -12.89 -3.00
CA TRP A 107 11.21 -12.22 -2.09
C TRP A 107 11.25 -10.70 -2.33
N LEU A 108 11.31 -10.26 -3.59
CA LEU A 108 11.26 -8.83 -3.92
C LEU A 108 9.97 -8.16 -3.40
N THR A 109 8.83 -8.84 -3.56
CA THR A 109 7.52 -8.36 -3.09
C THR A 109 7.48 -8.26 -1.58
N VAL A 110 7.91 -9.32 -0.88
CA VAL A 110 7.95 -9.35 0.59
C VAL A 110 8.89 -8.28 1.13
N LEU A 111 10.10 -8.16 0.57
CA LEU A 111 11.06 -7.14 0.99
C LEU A 111 10.55 -5.72 0.74
N THR A 112 9.91 -5.49 -0.40
CA THR A 112 9.27 -4.21 -0.71
C THR A 112 8.17 -3.89 0.30
N PHE A 113 7.31 -4.86 0.61
CA PHE A 113 6.24 -4.72 1.58
C PHE A 113 6.77 -4.42 3.00
N LEU A 114 7.79 -5.16 3.44
CA LEU A 114 8.45 -4.92 4.73
C LEU A 114 9.14 -3.56 4.78
N ALA A 115 9.76 -3.12 3.68
CA ALA A 115 10.34 -1.79 3.59
C ALA A 115 9.28 -0.69 3.71
N ILE A 116 8.13 -0.83 3.03
CA ILE A 116 7.01 0.12 3.16
C ILE A 116 6.51 0.20 4.61
N ILE A 117 6.34 -0.94 5.28
CA ILE A 117 5.94 -0.97 6.70
C ILE A 117 6.99 -0.29 7.58
N GLY A 118 8.26 -0.65 7.40
CA GLY A 118 9.37 -0.09 8.19
C GLY A 118 9.48 1.42 8.02
N LEU A 119 9.44 1.91 6.78
CA LEU A 119 9.47 3.34 6.48
C LEU A 119 8.23 4.07 6.99
N THR A 120 7.06 3.45 6.93
CA THR A 120 5.82 4.00 7.52
C THR A 120 5.99 4.15 9.03
N ALA A 121 6.51 3.14 9.71
CA ALA A 121 6.77 3.19 11.15
C ALA A 121 7.82 4.26 11.50
N VAL A 122 8.92 4.35 10.73
CA VAL A 122 9.92 5.41 10.90
C VAL A 122 9.28 6.79 10.75
N ALA A 123 8.45 7.01 9.73
CA ALA A 123 7.84 8.31 9.48
C ALA A 123 6.79 8.69 10.54
N PHE A 124 5.99 7.72 11.01
CA PHE A 124 4.97 7.98 12.01
C PHE A 124 5.57 8.21 13.40
N TYR A 125 6.55 7.37 13.75
CA TYR A 125 7.07 7.34 15.10
C TYR A 125 8.34 8.21 15.23
N PHE A 126 9.30 8.08 14.34
CA PHE A 126 10.63 8.67 14.56
C PHE A 126 10.80 10.07 13.98
N ARG A 127 9.77 10.64 13.33
CA ARG A 127 9.81 11.97 12.71
C ARG A 127 8.97 13.00 13.48
N GLY A 128 9.65 14.04 13.94
CA GLY A 128 9.08 15.18 14.66
C GLY A 128 9.10 16.47 13.83
N GLU A 129 9.13 17.61 14.51
CA GLU A 129 9.19 18.93 13.87
C GLU A 129 10.37 19.05 12.90
N ASN A 130 10.16 19.76 11.79
CA ASN A 130 11.12 19.93 10.70
C ASN A 130 11.60 18.60 10.10
N TRP A 131 10.81 17.54 10.25
CA TRP A 131 11.18 16.18 9.88
C TRP A 131 12.47 15.69 10.57
N SER A 132 12.79 16.25 11.73
CA SER A 132 13.94 15.83 12.53
C SER A 132 13.76 14.38 13.00
N PHE A 133 14.87 13.65 13.03
CA PHE A 133 14.89 12.29 13.56
C PHE A 133 15.05 12.35 15.06
N GLY A 134 14.15 11.69 15.78
CA GLY A 134 14.15 11.68 17.24
C GLY A 134 13.12 10.72 17.79
N TRP A 135 13.18 10.49 19.09
CA TRP A 135 12.18 9.69 19.79
C TRP A 135 11.18 10.65 20.42
N PHE A 136 10.03 10.85 19.77
CA PHE A 136 9.02 11.85 20.17
C PHE A 136 7.83 11.23 20.92
N PHE A 137 8.08 10.16 21.68
CA PHE A 137 7.12 9.45 22.54
C PHE A 137 7.59 9.46 23.98
#